data_AF-A0A2V2GFJ1-F1
#
_entry.id   AF-A0A2V2GFJ1-F1
#
_cell.length_a   1.000
_cell.length_b   1.000
_cell.length_c   1.000
_cell.angle_alpha   90.00
_cell.angle_beta   90.00
_cell.angle_gamma   90.00
#
_symmetry.space_group_name_H-M   'P 1'
#
loop_
_entity.id
_entity.type
_entity.pdbx_description
1 polymer ?
#
loop_
_entity_poly.entity_id
_entity_poly.type
_entity_poly.pdbx_seq_one_letter_code
_entity_poly.pdbx_strand_id
1 'polypeptide(L)'
;MARIKYFDGTRYVEIEVTEEFAAEYAAMEHRDKLIERKETRRHQSLDKSLERGWDFADPSTDVALQAERDEDKERLYAALQKLTDKQRAVLLLYIEEGKSFRDIAKELGLNKDTVREHYLAAIKNLKKFLKNTPSKFNPRGY
;
A
#
# COMPACT_ATOMS: atom_id res chain seq x y z
N MET A 1 11.39 46.83 39.98
CA MET A 1 10.20 46.76 39.10
C MET A 1 10.70 46.82 37.66
N ALA A 2 10.23 45.94 36.78
CA ALA A 2 10.67 45.83 35.40
C ALA A 2 9.48 45.99 34.44
N ARG A 3 9.71 46.48 33.22
CA ARG A 3 8.68 46.59 32.19
C ARG A 3 8.83 45.48 31.16
N ILE A 4 7.76 44.76 30.89
CA ILE A 4 7.72 43.76 29.82
C ILE A 4 6.73 44.18 28.73
N LYS A 5 7.01 43.77 27.49
CA LYS A 5 6.08 43.89 26.36
C LYS A 5 5.33 42.58 26.20
N TYR A 6 4.04 42.59 26.51
CA TYR A 6 3.17 41.41 26.42
C TYR A 6 2.17 41.58 25.28
N PHE A 7 1.85 40.51 24.56
CA PHE A 7 0.87 40.52 23.48
C PHE A 7 -0.48 39.97 23.96
N ASP A 8 -1.50 40.83 24.02
CA ASP A 8 -2.85 40.49 24.50
C ASP A 8 -3.77 39.96 23.38
N GLY A 9 -3.20 39.29 22.38
CA GLY A 9 -3.93 38.73 21.24
C GLY A 9 -4.28 39.72 20.10
N THR A 10 -4.24 41.04 20.35
CA THR A 10 -4.49 42.08 19.32
C THR A 10 -3.40 43.13 19.21
N ARG A 11 -2.75 43.50 20.32
CA ARG A 11 -1.65 44.47 20.33
C ARG A 11 -0.66 44.17 21.45
N TYR A 12 0.53 44.74 21.33
CA TYR A 12 1.53 44.73 22.40
C TYR A 12 1.20 45.81 23.42
N VAL A 13 1.19 45.44 24.69
CA VAL A 13 0.98 46.32 25.83
C VAL A 13 2.22 46.25 26.73
N GLU A 14 2.67 47.40 27.21
CA GLU A 14 3.74 47.48 28.21
C GLU A 14 3.14 47.40 29.61
N ILE A 15 3.62 46.44 30.40
CA ILE A 15 3.13 46.20 31.77
C ILE A 15 4.32 46.31 32.72
N GLU A 16 4.12 47.04 33.83
CA GLU A 16 5.06 47.08 34.95
C GLU A 16 4.84 45.86 35.85
N VAL A 17 5.90 45.09 36.05
CA VAL A 17 5.90 43.83 36.79
C VAL A 17 7.09 43.75 37.73
N THR A 18 7.06 42.77 38.63
CA THR A 18 8.20 42.51 39.52
C THR A 18 9.39 41.97 38.72
N GLU A 19 10.60 42.15 39.25
CA GLU A 19 11.82 41.64 38.59
C GLU A 19 11.85 40.12 38.52
N GLU A 20 11.30 39.43 39.53
CA GLU A 20 11.12 37.98 39.54
C GLU A 20 10.24 37.52 38.37
N PHE A 21 9.11 38.19 38.15
CA PHE A 21 8.20 37.87 37.06
C PHE A 21 8.81 38.14 35.69
N ALA A 22 9.55 39.25 35.54
CA ALA A 22 10.24 39.56 34.29
C ALA A 22 11.31 38.51 33.94
N ALA A 23 12.05 38.02 34.95
CA ALA A 23 13.02 36.95 34.76
C ALA A 23 12.36 35.62 34.38
N GLU A 24 11.24 35.26 35.01
CA GLU A 24 10.48 34.05 34.70
C GLU A 24 9.87 34.10 33.29
N TYR A 25 9.33 35.26 32.89
CA TYR A 25 8.80 35.50 31.54
C TYR A 25 9.90 35.33 30.48
N ALA A 26 11.10 35.90 30.71
CA ALA A 26 12.24 35.73 29.81
C ALA A 26 12.70 34.25 29.70
N ALA A 27 12.66 33.51 30.81
CA ALA A 27 12.98 32.08 30.82
C ALA A 27 11.93 31.23 30.08
N MET A 28 10.65 31.63 30.12
CA MET A 28 9.57 31.01 29.35
C MET A 28 9.76 31.23 27.84
N GLU A 29 9.95 32.48 27.41
CA GLU A 29 10.26 32.85 26.02
C GLU A 29 11.47 32.08 25.45
N HIS A 30 12.50 31.88 26.27
CA HIS A 30 13.67 31.12 25.86
C HIS A 30 13.33 29.63 25.65
N ARG A 31 12.54 29.02 26.54
CA ARG A 31 12.09 27.63 26.40
C ARG A 31 11.22 27.44 25.15
N ASP A 32 10.30 28.37 24.89
CA ASP A 32 9.40 28.29 23.74
C ASP A 32 10.18 28.36 22.42
N LYS A 33 11.16 29.27 22.33
CA LYS A 33 12.08 29.33 21.17
C LYS A 33 12.89 28.04 20.99
N LEU A 34 13.32 27.41 22.08
CA LEU A 34 14.02 26.13 22.00
C LEU A 34 13.11 25.00 21.53
N ILE A 35 11.85 24.98 21.96
CA ILE A 35 10.82 24.03 21.51
C ILE A 35 10.52 24.25 20.03
N GLU A 36 10.29 25.48 19.60
CA GLU A 36 10.04 25.84 18.20
C GLU A 36 11.24 25.45 17.30
N ARG A 37 12.48 25.73 17.74
CA ARG A 37 13.69 25.31 17.03
C ARG A 37 13.85 23.79 16.98
N LYS A 38 13.37 23.06 18.00
CA LYS A 38 13.34 21.60 18.01
C LYS A 38 12.27 21.09 17.03
N GLU A 39 11.11 21.72 17.00
CA GLU A 39 9.97 21.34 16.17
C GLU A 39 10.22 21.60 14.67
N THR A 40 10.71 22.80 14.34
CA THR A 40 11.08 23.18 12.96
C THR A 40 12.21 22.34 12.37
N ARG A 41 13.07 21.73 13.20
CA ARG A 41 14.11 20.78 12.74
C ARG A 41 13.63 19.34 12.66
N ARG A 42 12.50 19.00 13.28
CA ARG A 42 11.88 17.67 13.22
C ARG A 42 11.03 17.52 11.97
N HIS A 43 10.48 18.62 11.46
CA HIS A 43 9.64 18.61 10.28
C HIS A 43 10.42 19.10 9.07
N GLN A 44 10.75 18.17 8.17
CA GLN A 44 11.05 18.50 6.78
C GLN A 44 9.79 18.22 5.97
N SER A 45 9.18 19.26 5.40
CA SER A 45 8.04 19.10 4.50
C SER A 45 8.46 18.41 3.21
N LEU A 46 7.65 17.48 2.71
CA LEU A 46 7.90 16.75 1.45
C LEU A 46 8.13 17.71 0.27
N ASP A 47 7.31 18.77 0.15
CA ASP A 47 7.45 19.79 -0.90
C ASP A 47 8.83 20.47 -0.91
N LYS A 48 9.40 20.71 0.28
CA LYS A 48 10.72 21.37 0.44
C LYS A 48 11.87 20.42 0.11
N SER A 49 11.65 19.11 0.24
CA SER A 49 12.58 18.10 -0.26
C SER A 49 12.51 17.99 -1.78
N LEU A 50 11.29 18.02 -2.35
CA LEU A 50 11.06 17.96 -3.79
C LEU A 50 11.66 19.17 -4.54
N GLU A 51 11.45 20.38 -4.03
CA GLU A 51 12.04 21.63 -4.58
C GLU A 51 13.58 21.59 -4.60
N ARG A 52 14.19 20.90 -3.64
CA ARG A 52 15.65 20.71 -3.54
C ARG A 52 16.16 19.55 -4.41
N GLY A 53 15.31 18.95 -5.24
CA GLY A 53 15.66 17.86 -6.15
C GLY A 53 15.78 16.49 -5.46
N TRP A 54 15.26 16.34 -4.24
CA TRP A 54 15.15 15.04 -3.56
C TRP A 54 13.77 14.46 -3.78
N ASP A 55 13.66 13.63 -4.81
CA ASP A 55 12.46 12.85 -5.11
C ASP A 55 12.58 11.46 -4.46
N PHE A 56 11.68 11.17 -3.51
CA PHE A 56 11.55 9.84 -2.93
C PHE A 56 10.57 9.05 -3.78
N ALA A 57 11.04 8.52 -4.91
CA ALA A 57 10.27 7.57 -5.68
C ALA A 57 10.03 6.31 -4.83
N ASP A 58 8.76 5.99 -4.56
CA ASP A 58 8.40 4.71 -3.97
C ASP A 58 8.67 3.59 -4.99
N PRO A 59 9.62 2.67 -4.74
CA PRO A 59 9.93 1.58 -5.66
C PRO A 59 8.74 0.65 -5.92
N SER A 60 7.70 0.68 -5.07
CA SER A 60 6.48 -0.11 -5.23
C SER A 60 5.45 0.53 -6.18
N THR A 61 5.68 1.75 -6.66
CA THR A 61 4.73 2.52 -7.48
C THR A 61 5.20 2.65 -8.93
N ASP A 62 5.77 1.58 -9.49
CA ASP A 62 5.88 1.49 -10.94
C ASP A 62 4.46 1.29 -11.50
N VAL A 63 3.84 2.40 -11.90
CA VAL A 63 2.46 2.45 -12.42
C VAL A 63 2.32 1.55 -13.64
N ALA A 64 3.36 1.39 -14.46
CA ALA A 64 3.34 0.50 -15.62
C ALA A 64 3.29 -0.96 -15.16
N LEU A 65 4.16 -1.36 -14.22
CA LEU A 65 4.16 -2.71 -13.65
C LEU A 65 2.84 -3.06 -12.93
N GLN A 66 2.23 -2.08 -12.27
CA GLN A 66 0.93 -2.26 -11.62
C GLN A 66 -0.19 -2.48 -12.64
N ALA A 67 -0.22 -1.68 -13.71
CA ALA A 67 -1.18 -1.85 -14.80
C ALA A 67 -1.01 -3.22 -15.48
N GLU A 68 0.23 -3.66 -15.72
CA GLU A 68 0.53 -4.99 -16.27
C GLU A 68 -0.03 -6.12 -15.40
N ARG A 69 0.17 -6.02 -14.08
CA ARG A 69 -0.36 -7.00 -13.12
C ARG A 69 -1.88 -7.07 -13.14
N ASP A 70 -2.54 -5.94 -13.27
CA ASP A 70 -4.00 -5.87 -13.27
C ASP A 70 -4.57 -6.43 -14.59
N GLU A 71 -3.95 -6.15 -15.75
CA GLU A 71 -4.32 -6.79 -17.01
C GLU A 71 -4.12 -8.33 -16.98
N ASP A 72 -3.00 -8.79 -16.42
CA ASP A 72 -2.72 -10.22 -16.29
C ASP A 72 -3.73 -10.94 -15.37
N LYS A 73 -4.16 -10.28 -14.28
CA LYS A 73 -5.23 -10.78 -13.40
C LYS A 73 -6.54 -10.87 -14.15
N GLU A 74 -6.95 -9.83 -14.88
CA GLU A 74 -8.19 -9.84 -15.66
C GLU A 74 -8.22 -10.99 -16.66
N ARG A 75 -7.10 -11.22 -17.36
CA ARG A 75 -6.95 -12.35 -18.28
C ARG A 75 -7.10 -13.69 -17.56
N LEU A 76 -6.48 -13.84 -16.39
CA LEU A 76 -6.58 -15.06 -15.60
C LEU A 76 -8.03 -15.32 -15.15
N TYR A 77 -8.71 -14.29 -14.64
CA TYR A 77 -10.12 -14.39 -14.25
C TYR A 77 -11.02 -14.78 -15.44
N ALA A 78 -10.82 -14.16 -16.60
CA ALA A 78 -11.56 -14.51 -17.81
C ALA A 78 -11.30 -15.97 -18.26
N ALA A 79 -10.08 -16.47 -18.10
CA ALA A 79 -9.75 -17.85 -18.41
C ALA A 79 -10.38 -18.85 -17.41
N LEU A 80 -10.42 -18.51 -16.11
CA LEU A 80 -11.07 -19.30 -15.08
C LEU A 80 -12.59 -19.40 -15.29
N GLN A 81 -13.23 -18.31 -15.73
CA GLN A 81 -14.67 -18.30 -16.04
C GLN A 81 -15.05 -19.20 -17.22
N LYS A 82 -14.12 -19.46 -18.15
CA LYS A 82 -14.33 -20.38 -19.29
C LYS A 82 -14.23 -21.86 -18.92
N LEU A 83 -13.73 -22.18 -17.72
CA LEU A 83 -13.70 -23.56 -17.23
C LEU A 83 -15.11 -24.03 -16.85
N THR A 84 -15.36 -25.33 -16.97
CA THR A 84 -16.58 -25.93 -16.43
C THR A 84 -16.55 -25.87 -14.90
N ASP A 85 -17.73 -25.84 -14.28
CA ASP A 85 -17.84 -25.69 -12.82
C ASP A 85 -17.07 -26.79 -12.06
N LYS A 86 -17.13 -28.03 -12.54
CA LYS A 86 -16.37 -29.15 -11.95
C LYS A 86 -14.86 -28.99 -12.08
N GLN A 87 -14.37 -28.51 -13.23
CA GLN A 87 -12.95 -28.24 -13.45
C GLN A 87 -12.45 -27.12 -12.55
N ARG A 88 -13.23 -26.03 -12.47
CA ARG A 88 -12.92 -24.86 -11.64
C ARG A 88 -12.94 -25.22 -10.16
N ALA A 89 -13.96 -25.93 -9.69
CA ALA A 89 -14.07 -26.35 -8.28
C ALA A 89 -12.88 -27.21 -7.85
N VAL A 90 -12.53 -28.25 -8.63
CA VAL A 90 -11.37 -29.10 -8.30
C VAL A 90 -10.07 -28.31 -8.28
N LEU A 91 -9.88 -27.39 -9.24
CA LEU A 91 -8.69 -26.56 -9.31
C LEU A 91 -8.55 -25.64 -8.09
N LEU A 92 -9.63 -24.94 -7.72
CA LEU A 92 -9.62 -24.00 -6.59
C LEU A 92 -9.43 -24.72 -5.26
N LEU A 93 -10.13 -25.83 -5.03
CA LEU A 93 -9.96 -26.64 -3.82
C LEU A 93 -8.51 -27.16 -3.67
N TYR A 94 -7.84 -27.46 -4.79
CA TYR A 94 -6.44 -27.90 -4.76
C TYR A 94 -5.45 -26.75 -4.54
N ILE A 95 -5.63 -25.61 -5.24
CA ILE A 95 -4.66 -24.51 -5.23
C ILE A 95 -4.87 -23.56 -4.04
N GLU A 96 -6.11 -23.15 -3.76
CA GLU A 96 -6.42 -22.18 -2.70
C GLU A 96 -6.48 -22.87 -1.33
N GLU A 97 -7.16 -24.00 -1.25
CA GLU A 97 -7.36 -24.71 0.02
C GLU A 97 -6.30 -25.79 0.30
N GLY A 98 -5.44 -26.10 -0.67
CA GLY A 98 -4.38 -27.09 -0.52
C GLY A 98 -4.87 -28.53 -0.30
N LYS A 99 -6.14 -28.83 -0.60
CA LYS A 99 -6.74 -30.15 -0.36
C LYS A 99 -6.16 -31.23 -1.27
N SER A 100 -6.02 -32.44 -0.75
CA SER A 100 -5.59 -33.58 -1.57
C SER A 100 -6.70 -34.02 -2.53
N PHE A 101 -6.36 -34.66 -3.65
CA PHE A 101 -7.38 -35.22 -4.56
C PHE A 101 -8.31 -36.24 -3.89
N ARG A 102 -7.89 -36.89 -2.79
CA ARG A 102 -8.75 -37.79 -2.02
C ARG A 102 -9.79 -37.02 -1.22
N ASP A 103 -9.41 -35.88 -0.63
CA ASP A 103 -10.32 -35.07 0.17
C ASP A 103 -11.32 -34.33 -0.72
N ILE A 104 -10.85 -33.80 -1.85
CA ILE A 104 -11.70 -33.21 -2.90
C ILE A 104 -12.71 -34.24 -3.43
N ALA A 105 -12.29 -35.49 -3.65
CA ALA A 105 -13.17 -36.56 -4.08
C ALA A 105 -14.28 -36.85 -3.06
N LYS A 106 -13.95 -36.88 -1.76
CA LYS A 106 -14.94 -37.05 -0.69
C LYS A 106 -15.92 -35.88 -0.63
N GLU A 107 -15.42 -34.66 -0.73
CA GLU A 107 -16.21 -33.43 -0.63
C GLU A 107 -17.17 -33.25 -1.81
N LEU A 108 -16.72 -33.55 -3.02
CA LEU A 108 -17.54 -33.46 -4.23
C LEU A 108 -18.37 -34.72 -4.52
N GLY A 109 -18.22 -35.78 -3.72
CA GLY A 109 -18.87 -37.08 -3.95
C GLY A 109 -18.44 -37.76 -5.26
N LEU A 110 -17.19 -37.56 -5.69
CA LEU A 110 -16.64 -38.07 -6.94
C LEU A 110 -15.59 -39.16 -6.70
N ASN A 111 -15.27 -39.94 -7.74
CA ASN A 111 -14.10 -40.81 -7.69
C ASN A 111 -12.81 -39.98 -7.80
N LYS A 112 -11.75 -40.40 -7.10
CA LYS A 112 -10.41 -39.80 -7.14
C LYS A 112 -9.88 -39.67 -8.58
N ASP A 113 -10.10 -40.67 -9.43
CA ASP A 113 -9.64 -40.61 -10.81
C ASP A 113 -10.39 -39.55 -11.62
N THR A 114 -11.70 -39.40 -11.40
CA THR A 114 -12.50 -38.32 -12.00
C THR A 114 -12.02 -36.94 -11.54
N VAL A 115 -11.66 -36.78 -10.27
CA VAL A 115 -11.06 -35.53 -9.77
C VAL A 115 -9.74 -35.25 -10.47
N ARG A 116 -8.86 -36.26 -10.63
CA ARG A 116 -7.60 -36.12 -11.37
C ARG A 116 -7.84 -35.71 -12.83
N GLU A 117 -8.80 -36.34 -13.50
CA GLU A 117 -9.17 -35.99 -14.88
C GLU A 117 -9.67 -34.55 -14.99
N HIS A 118 -10.56 -34.12 -14.07
CA HIS A 118 -11.04 -32.74 -14.01
C HIS A 118 -9.91 -31.75 -13.77
N TYR A 119 -8.97 -32.05 -12.88
CA TYR A 119 -7.79 -31.22 -12.64
C TYR A 119 -6.92 -31.09 -13.89
N LEU A 120 -6.56 -32.22 -14.53
CA LEU A 120 -5.73 -32.22 -15.75
C LEU A 120 -6.42 -31.49 -16.90
N ALA A 121 -7.73 -31.67 -17.07
CA ALA A 121 -8.53 -30.96 -18.05
C ALA A 121 -8.57 -29.45 -17.76
N ALA A 122 -8.72 -29.06 -16.49
CA ALA A 122 -8.70 -27.66 -16.07
C ALA A 122 -7.37 -26.98 -16.46
N ILE A 123 -6.24 -27.59 -16.12
CA ILE A 123 -4.90 -27.09 -16.47
C ILE A 123 -4.71 -27.00 -17.99
N LYS A 124 -5.12 -28.04 -18.73
CA LYS A 124 -5.03 -28.06 -20.20
C LYS A 124 -5.86 -26.93 -20.83
N ASN A 125 -7.08 -26.73 -20.35
CA ASN A 125 -7.99 -25.70 -20.85
C ASN A 125 -7.50 -24.31 -20.49
N LEU A 126 -7.05 -24.08 -19.25
CA LEU A 126 -6.43 -22.82 -18.84
C LEU A 126 -5.25 -22.45 -19.74
N LYS A 127 -4.34 -23.40 -19.97
CA LYS A 127 -3.19 -23.17 -20.87
C LYS A 127 -3.65 -22.81 -22.29
N LYS A 128 -4.73 -23.41 -22.79
CA LYS A 128 -5.30 -23.08 -24.11
C LYS A 128 -5.92 -21.68 -24.11
N PHE A 129 -6.70 -21.33 -23.09
CA PHE A 129 -7.34 -20.02 -23.00
C PHE A 129 -6.33 -18.89 -22.85
N LEU A 130 -5.30 -19.07 -22.03
CA LEU A 130 -4.23 -18.09 -21.85
C LEU A 130 -3.35 -17.95 -23.10
N LYS A 131 -3.16 -19.00 -23.90
CA LYS A 131 -2.47 -18.89 -25.20
C LYS A 131 -3.28 -18.12 -26.24
N ASN A 132 -4.60 -18.33 -26.26
CA ASN A 132 -5.50 -17.68 -27.22
C ASN A 132 -5.79 -16.22 -26.86
N THR A 133 -5.53 -15.83 -25.61
CA THR A 133 -5.60 -14.45 -25.15
C THR A 133 -4.18 -14.00 -24.82
N PRO A 134 -3.35 -13.65 -25.84
CA PRO A 134 -1.97 -13.26 -25.59
C PRO A 134 -1.93 -12.05 -24.65
N SER A 135 -0.91 -12.04 -23.79
CA SER A 135 -0.57 -10.83 -23.02
C SER A 135 -0.33 -9.68 -23.99
N LYS A 136 -0.88 -8.50 -23.72
CA LYS A 136 -0.46 -7.29 -24.43
C LYS A 136 1.02 -6.98 -24.18
N PHE A 137 1.58 -7.55 -23.11
CA PHE A 137 2.97 -7.40 -22.72
C PHE A 137 3.77 -8.69 -23.00
N ASN A 138 4.73 -8.63 -23.92
CA ASN A 138 5.67 -9.72 -24.19
C ASN A 138 7.03 -9.42 -23.50
N PRO A 139 7.36 -10.08 -22.38
CA PRO A 139 8.63 -9.83 -21.68
C PRO A 139 9.87 -10.36 -22.43
N ARG A 140 9.69 -11.07 -23.56
CA ARG A 140 10.77 -11.56 -24.43
C ARG A 140 11.01 -10.67 -25.67
N GLY A 141 10.64 -9.40 -25.60
CA GLY A 141 10.93 -8.41 -26.64
C GLY A 141 12.31 -7.78 -26.49
N TYR A 142 13.35 -8.51 -26.91
CA TYR A 142 14.59 -7.99 -27.48
C TYR A 142 14.97 -8.88 -28.66
#